data_AF-A0A960AE03-F1
#
_entry.id   AF-A0A960AE03-F1
#
_cell.length_a   1.000
_cell.length_b   1.000
_cell.length_c   1.000
_cell.angle_alpha   90.00
_cell.angle_beta   90.00
_cell.angle_gamma   90.00
#
_symmetry.space_group_name_H-M   'P 1'
#
loop_
_entity.id
_entity.type
_entity.pdbx_description
1 polymer ?
#
loop_
_entity_poly.entity_id
_entity_poly.type
_entity_poly.pdbx_seq_one_letter_code
_entity_poly.pdbx_strand_id
1 'polypeptide(L)'
;MQVTGFDERHLTREAVGANFVVFIYEGGDAADRSWSVDSLLLTDTDVPGVLHWLRDHLPSDSCWSLGIVLSPEHPTAESDLRVTWIVGADVLNSDPSNLTPEEQQLAEEMLARRHRVALG
;
A
#
# COMPACT_ATOMS: atom_id res chain seq x y z
N MET A 1 -7.67 -8.15 -17.93
CA MET A 1 -8.26 -8.71 -16.69
C MET A 1 -9.31 -9.73 -17.10
N GLN A 2 -9.21 -10.97 -16.62
CA GLN A 2 -10.26 -11.99 -16.78
C GLN A 2 -10.87 -12.24 -15.40
N VAL A 3 -12.20 -12.22 -15.32
CA VAL A 3 -12.95 -12.45 -14.08
C VAL A 3 -13.67 -13.78 -14.22
N THR A 4 -13.50 -14.67 -13.25
CA THR A 4 -14.13 -15.99 -13.22
C THR A 4 -14.73 -16.19 -11.84
N GLY A 5 -15.97 -16.68 -11.78
CA GLY A 5 -16.60 -17.04 -10.51
C GLY A 5 -15.86 -18.21 -9.86
N PHE A 6 -15.80 -18.20 -8.53
CA PHE A 6 -15.20 -19.27 -7.74
C PHE A 6 -16.27 -19.82 -6.80
N ASP A 7 -16.32 -21.15 -6.63
CA ASP A 7 -17.16 -21.83 -5.65
C ASP A 7 -16.41 -21.84 -4.33
N GLU A 8 -16.92 -21.13 -3.32
CA GLU A 8 -16.26 -20.99 -2.02
C GLU A 8 -16.02 -22.33 -1.32
N ARG A 9 -16.76 -23.37 -1.67
CA ARG A 9 -16.59 -24.73 -1.12
C ARG A 9 -15.29 -25.40 -1.58
N HIS A 10 -14.64 -24.88 -2.63
CA HIS A 10 -13.31 -25.30 -3.04
C HIS A 10 -12.19 -24.62 -2.22
N LEU A 11 -12.54 -23.71 -1.30
CA LEU A 11 -11.59 -23.11 -0.38
C LEU A 11 -11.18 -24.15 0.68
N THR A 12 -10.02 -24.78 0.49
CA THR A 12 -9.54 -25.87 1.36
C THR A 12 -8.95 -25.37 2.67
N ARG A 13 -8.51 -24.11 2.71
CA ARG A 13 -7.97 -23.45 3.89
C ARG A 13 -8.09 -21.94 3.75
N GLU A 14 -8.74 -21.31 4.71
CA GLU A 14 -8.66 -19.87 4.92
C GLU A 14 -7.49 -19.64 5.89
N ALA A 15 -6.49 -18.86 5.48
CA ALA A 15 -5.48 -18.38 6.42
C ALA A 15 -6.17 -17.41 7.38
N VAL A 16 -5.84 -17.48 8.68
CA VAL A 16 -6.46 -16.64 9.72
C VAL A 16 -6.20 -15.14 9.49
N GLY A 17 -5.23 -14.81 8.63
CA GLY A 17 -4.98 -13.47 8.12
C GLY A 17 -3.91 -13.50 7.03
N ALA A 18 -3.62 -12.33 6.49
CA ALA A 18 -2.49 -12.04 5.62
C ALA A 18 -1.60 -10.96 6.27
N ASN A 19 -0.41 -10.77 5.69
CA ASN A 19 0.48 -9.70 6.10
C ASN A 19 0.42 -8.55 5.09
N PHE A 20 0.48 -7.32 5.58
CA PHE A 20 0.36 -6.11 4.79
C PHE A 20 1.48 -5.13 5.12
N VAL A 21 1.79 -4.28 4.17
CA VAL A 21 2.61 -3.09 4.40
C VAL A 21 1.78 -1.84 4.18
N VAL A 22 1.96 -0.87 5.07
CA VAL A 22 1.40 0.48 4.94
C VAL A 22 2.55 1.46 4.88
N PHE A 23 2.56 2.32 3.86
CA PHE A 23 3.44 3.47 3.82
C PHE A 23 2.61 4.72 4.05
N ILE A 24 3.01 5.55 5.01
CA ILE A 24 2.35 6.82 5.35
C ILE A 24 3.25 7.93 4.86
N TYR A 25 2.66 8.87 4.11
CA TYR A 25 3.37 9.99 3.50
C TYR A 25 3.04 11.29 4.24
N GLU A 26 4.06 12.03 4.66
CA GLU A 26 3.93 13.41 5.15
C GLU A 26 4.87 14.32 4.36
N GLY A 27 4.44 15.57 4.16
CA GLY A 27 5.30 16.64 3.67
C GLY A 27 5.77 16.46 2.22
N GLY A 28 5.01 17.03 1.28
CA GLY A 28 5.41 17.10 -0.13
C GLY A 28 6.50 18.11 -0.47
N ASP A 29 7.18 18.68 0.53
CA ASP A 29 7.99 19.88 0.38
C ASP A 29 9.50 19.61 0.14
N ALA A 30 9.96 18.35 0.17
CA ALA A 30 11.38 18.01 0.02
C ALA A 30 11.62 16.83 -0.93
N ALA A 31 12.18 17.13 -2.11
CA ALA A 31 12.35 16.19 -3.21
C ALA A 31 13.47 15.14 -3.03
N ASP A 32 14.28 15.22 -1.97
CA ASP A 32 15.53 14.47 -1.77
C ASP A 32 15.48 13.39 -0.67
N ARG A 33 14.31 13.15 -0.04
CA ARG A 33 14.12 12.10 0.98
C ARG A 33 13.04 11.10 0.58
N SER A 34 13.03 9.92 1.24
CA SER A 34 11.88 9.01 1.14
C SER A 34 10.63 9.77 1.59
N TRP A 35 9.57 9.71 0.78
CA TRP A 35 8.32 10.41 1.06
C TRP A 35 7.50 9.70 2.13
N SER A 36 7.76 8.41 2.37
CA SER A 36 7.13 7.72 3.49
C SER A 36 7.84 8.14 4.77
N VAL A 37 7.15 8.84 5.65
CA VAL A 37 7.66 9.10 7.00
C VAL A 37 7.61 7.84 7.86
N ASP A 38 6.64 6.98 7.60
CA ASP A 38 6.47 5.72 8.31
C ASP A 38 6.21 4.57 7.34
N SER A 39 6.80 3.42 7.66
CA SER A 39 6.63 2.15 6.97
C SER A 39 6.27 1.10 8.01
N LEU A 40 5.04 0.57 7.92
CA LEU A 40 4.49 -0.31 8.93
C LEU A 40 4.21 -1.68 8.32
N LEU A 41 4.61 -2.73 9.05
CA LEU A 41 4.26 -4.11 8.77
C LEU A 41 3.09 -4.52 9.67
N LEU A 42 1.97 -4.89 9.06
CA LEU A 42 0.78 -5.39 9.76
C LEU A 42 0.69 -6.89 9.50
N THR A 43 0.81 -7.71 10.55
CA THR A 43 0.81 -9.17 10.41
C THR A 43 -0.50 -9.81 10.86
N ASP A 44 -0.82 -10.98 10.30
CA ASP A 44 -1.93 -11.83 10.72
C ASP A 44 -3.28 -11.08 10.83
N THR A 45 -3.58 -10.24 9.84
CA THR A 45 -4.80 -9.42 9.81
C THR A 45 -5.54 -9.56 8.48
N ASP A 46 -6.69 -8.93 8.32
CA ASP A 46 -7.46 -8.89 7.08
C ASP A 46 -7.67 -7.44 6.62
N VAL A 47 -8.20 -7.26 5.40
CA VAL A 47 -8.41 -5.92 4.85
C VAL A 47 -9.34 -5.07 5.75
N PRO A 48 -10.48 -5.58 6.27
CA PRO A 48 -11.29 -4.83 7.23
C PRO A 48 -10.51 -4.39 8.48
N GLY A 49 -9.68 -5.26 9.05
CA GLY A 49 -8.82 -4.96 10.20
C GLY A 49 -7.83 -3.85 9.91
N VAL A 50 -7.16 -3.89 8.74
CA VAL A 50 -6.27 -2.82 8.28
C VAL A 50 -7.02 -1.50 8.14
N LEU A 51 -8.19 -1.49 7.49
CA LEU A 51 -8.98 -0.27 7.29
C LEU A 51 -9.47 0.34 8.61
N HIS A 52 -9.84 -0.50 9.58
CA HIS A 52 -10.19 -0.04 10.92
C HIS A 52 -8.99 0.58 11.63
N TRP A 53 -7.84 -0.08 11.55
CA TRP A 53 -6.59 0.42 12.12
C TRP A 53 -6.20 1.79 11.55
N LEU A 54 -6.24 1.93 10.22
CA LEU A 54 -5.93 3.19 9.52
C LEU A 54 -6.82 4.34 10.01
N ARG A 55 -8.13 4.10 10.10
CA ARG A 55 -9.11 5.11 10.56
C ARG A 55 -8.85 5.53 12.01
N ASP A 56 -8.46 4.60 12.87
CA ASP A 56 -8.30 4.85 14.30
C ASP A 56 -6.94 5.46 14.66
N HIS A 57 -5.93 5.30 13.80
CA HIS A 57 -4.54 5.70 14.09
C HIS A 57 -4.01 6.82 13.20
N LEU A 58 -4.62 7.07 12.04
CA LEU A 58 -4.19 8.14 11.13
C LEU A 58 -5.16 9.33 11.14
N PRO A 59 -4.65 10.56 11.06
CA PRO A 59 -5.46 11.73 10.70
C PRO A 59 -6.26 11.49 9.42
N SER A 60 -7.46 12.08 9.33
CA SER A 60 -8.39 11.89 8.20
C SER A 60 -7.86 12.36 6.84
N ASP A 61 -6.85 13.22 6.85
CA ASP A 61 -6.17 13.81 5.69
C ASP A 61 -4.81 13.15 5.38
N SER A 62 -4.50 12.02 6.04
CA SER A 62 -3.25 11.29 5.81
C SER A 62 -3.24 10.63 4.44
N CYS A 63 -2.15 10.80 3.70
CA CYS A 63 -1.90 10.07 2.48
C CYS A 63 -1.17 8.76 2.80
N TRP A 64 -1.67 7.63 2.31
CA TRP A 64 -1.06 6.32 2.55
C TRP A 64 -1.21 5.38 1.36
N SER A 65 -0.37 4.35 1.29
CA SER A 65 -0.50 3.24 0.36
C SER A 65 -0.53 1.91 1.11
N LEU A 66 -1.22 0.93 0.54
CA LEU A 66 -1.41 -0.40 1.13
C LEU A 66 -1.02 -1.48 0.13
N GLY A 67 -0.17 -2.40 0.58
CA GLY A 67 0.20 -3.59 -0.16
C GLY A 67 0.01 -4.86 0.67
N ILE A 68 -0.29 -5.97 -0.01
CA ILE A 68 -0.26 -7.32 0.56
C ILE A 68 1.13 -7.92 0.37
N VAL A 69 1.67 -8.51 1.43
CA VAL A 69 2.93 -9.24 1.41
C VAL A 69 2.67 -10.66 0.90
N LEU A 70 3.34 -11.01 -0.19
CA LEU A 70 3.28 -12.34 -0.81
C LEU A 70 4.36 -13.28 -0.28
N SER A 71 5.49 -12.73 0.18
CA SER A 71 6.55 -13.49 0.85
C SER A 71 7.48 -12.57 1.66
N PRO A 72 8.08 -13.07 2.75
CA PRO A 72 7.89 -14.41 3.33
C PRO A 72 6.51 -14.57 4.01
N GLU A 73 6.11 -15.81 4.32
CA GLU A 73 4.84 -16.11 5.00
C GLU A 73 4.77 -15.50 6.41
N HIS A 74 5.91 -15.39 7.09
CA HIS A 74 6.04 -14.81 8.42
C HIS A 74 7.09 -13.69 8.40
N PRO A 75 6.75 -12.50 7.88
CA PRO A 75 7.69 -11.39 7.78
C PRO A 75 7.97 -10.77 9.15
N THR A 76 9.17 -10.21 9.26
CA THR A 76 9.60 -9.32 10.36
C THR A 76 9.88 -7.93 9.80
N ALA A 77 10.09 -6.94 10.68
CA ALA A 77 10.45 -5.59 10.27
C ALA A 77 11.74 -5.51 9.44
N GLU A 78 12.62 -6.50 9.56
CA GLU A 78 13.91 -6.58 8.85
C GLU A 78 13.86 -7.51 7.62
N SER A 79 12.69 -8.04 7.27
CA SER A 79 12.56 -8.99 6.16
C SER A 79 12.52 -8.27 4.81
N ASP A 80 13.17 -8.86 3.80
CA ASP A 80 12.94 -8.50 2.40
C ASP A 80 11.54 -8.95 1.96
N LEU A 81 10.71 -8.02 1.50
CA LEU A 81 9.31 -8.27 1.18
C LEU A 81 9.05 -8.30 -0.31
N ARG A 82 8.25 -9.27 -0.76
CA ARG A 82 7.59 -9.24 -2.08
C ARG A 82 6.16 -8.77 -1.88
N VAL A 83 5.81 -7.61 -2.44
CA VAL A 83 4.53 -6.93 -2.19
C VAL A 83 3.74 -6.76 -3.49
N THR A 84 2.43 -7.00 -3.42
CA THR A 84 1.46 -6.56 -4.43
C THR A 84 0.63 -5.42 -3.85
N TRP A 85 0.47 -4.34 -4.62
CA TRP A 85 -0.22 -3.14 -4.16
C TRP A 85 -1.74 -3.26 -4.32
N ILE A 86 -2.47 -2.96 -3.25
CA ILE A 86 -3.93 -2.92 -3.22
C ILE A 86 -4.40 -1.48 -3.48
N VAL A 87 -3.80 -0.52 -2.76
CA VAL A 87 -4.14 0.90 -2.82
C VAL A 87 -2.86 1.69 -3.06
N GLY A 88 -2.81 2.49 -4.13
CA GLY A 88 -1.76 3.50 -4.30
C GLY A 88 -2.02 4.69 -3.37
N ALA A 89 -1.07 5.61 -3.20
CA ALA A 89 -1.37 6.91 -2.57
C ALA A 89 -2.58 7.59 -3.24
N ASP A 90 -3.41 8.33 -2.50
CA ASP A 90 -4.71 8.86 -2.97
C ASP A 90 -4.67 9.58 -4.33
N VAL A 91 -3.56 10.29 -4.59
CA VAL A 91 -3.27 10.94 -5.88
C VAL A 91 -3.20 9.94 -7.07
N LEU A 92 -2.78 8.71 -6.83
CA LEU A 92 -2.70 7.64 -7.84
C LEU A 92 -4.04 6.93 -8.09
N ASN A 93 -5.00 7.05 -7.17
CA ASN A 93 -6.32 6.43 -7.29
C ASN A 93 -7.41 7.42 -7.72
N SER A 94 -7.11 8.71 -7.66
CA SER A 94 -7.99 9.78 -8.13
C SER A 94 -8.08 9.80 -9.66
N ASP A 95 -9.23 10.19 -10.20
CA ASP A 95 -9.38 10.38 -11.64
C ASP A 95 -8.37 11.46 -12.10
N PRO A 96 -7.47 11.16 -13.05
CA PRO A 96 -6.46 12.11 -13.52
C PRO A 96 -7.05 13.44 -14.01
N SER A 97 -8.32 13.45 -14.45
CA SER A 97 -9.01 14.68 -14.88
C SER A 97 -9.45 15.58 -13.73
N ASN A 98 -9.45 15.07 -12.50
CA ASN A 98 -9.81 15.80 -11.27
C ASN A 98 -8.58 16.20 -10.45
N LEU A 99 -7.38 15.82 -10.87
CA LEU A 99 -6.14 16.22 -10.21
C LEU A 99 -5.79 17.66 -10.56
N THR A 100 -5.37 18.44 -9.57
CA THR A 100 -4.68 19.70 -9.81
C THR A 100 -3.32 19.44 -10.48
N PRO A 101 -2.71 20.45 -11.15
CA PRO A 101 -1.39 20.28 -11.77
C PRO A 101 -0.29 19.83 -10.78
N GLU A 102 -0.38 20.27 -9.52
CA GLU A 102 0.55 19.91 -8.44
C GLU A 102 0.36 18.44 -8.02
N GLU A 103 -0.88 17.99 -7.86
CA GLU A 103 -1.20 16.58 -7.57
C GLU A 103 -0.83 15.66 -8.74
N GLN A 104 -1.03 16.11 -9.99
CA GLN A 104 -0.62 15.33 -11.16
C GLN A 104 0.91 15.19 -11.24
N GLN A 105 1.65 16.27 -10.98
CA GLN A 105 3.11 16.21 -10.91
C GLN A 105 3.56 15.26 -9.79
N LEU A 106 2.91 15.33 -8.62
CA LEU A 106 3.17 14.42 -7.51
C LEU A 106 2.88 12.96 -7.91
N ALA A 107 1.77 12.69 -8.60
CA ALA A 107 1.42 11.36 -9.12
C ALA A 107 2.52 10.79 -10.01
N GLU A 108 3.00 11.61 -10.95
CA GLU A 108 4.02 11.24 -11.92
C GLU A 108 5.37 10.98 -11.23
N GLU A 109 5.76 11.81 -10.26
CA GLU A 109 6.98 11.63 -9.48
C GLU A 109 6.93 10.35 -8.62
N MET A 110 5.78 10.04 -8.01
CA MET A 110 5.56 8.81 -7.26
C MET A 110 5.63 7.57 -8.16
N LEU A 111 5.00 7.60 -9.33
CA LEU A 111 5.05 6.49 -10.31
C LEU A 111 6.47 6.28 -10.86
N ALA A 112 7.19 7.35 -11.19
CA ALA A 112 8.56 7.27 -11.70
C ALA A 112 9.53 6.65 -10.69
N ARG A 113 9.31 6.88 -9.40
CA ARG A 113 10.15 6.34 -8.31
C ARG A 113 9.74 4.93 -7.86
N ARG A 114 8.46 4.55 -8.01
CA ARG A 114 7.96 3.18 -7.78
C ARG A 114 8.70 2.13 -8.62
N HIS A 115 9.13 2.49 -9.83
CA HIS A 115 9.90 1.61 -10.73
C HIS A 115 11.42 1.63 -10.47
N ARG A 116 11.91 2.45 -9.54
CA ARG A 116 13.35 2.60 -9.22
C ARG A 116 13.79 1.89 -7.95
N VAL A 117 12.93 1.07 -7.32
CA VAL A 117 13.36 0.19 -6.22
C VAL A 117 14.21 -0.94 -6.81
N ALA A 118 15.48 -0.64 -7.07
CA ALA A 118 16.51 -1.65 -7.20
C ALA A 118 16.98 -1.97 -5.79
N LEU A 119 16.75 -3.21 -5.35
CA LEU A 119 17.32 -3.76 -4.13
C LEU A 119 18.85 -3.80 -4.32
N GLY A 120 19.56 -3.05 -3.48
CA GLY A 120 21.01 -3.16 -3.31
C GLY A 120 21.34 -4.13 -2.20
#